data_AF-A0A9J6H2T7-F1
#
_entry.id   AF-A0A9J6H2T7-F1
#
_cell.length_a   1.000
_cell.length_b   1.000
_cell.length_c   1.000
_cell.angle_alpha   90.00
_cell.angle_beta   90.00
_cell.angle_gamma   90.00
#
_symmetry.space_group_name_H-M   'P 1'
#
loop_
_entity.id
_entity.type
_entity.pdbx_description
1 polymer ?
#
loop_
_entity_poly.entity_id
_entity_poly.type
_entity_poly.pdbx_seq_one_letter_code
_entity_poly.pdbx_strand_id
1 'polypeptide(L)' 'MGDFIPFQVQMKGHVCGCGEDMKELPDDHFDAVIMTFVLCSARNGPKVLEEIKRVLVKVRALTCIKSLE' A
#
# COMPACT_ATOMS: atom_id res chain seq x y z
N MET A 1 -22.65 -28.73 -14.48
CA MET A 1 -21.24 -28.35 -14.74
C MET A 1 -21.20 -26.85 -14.54
N GLY A 2 -20.86 -26.40 -13.34
CA GLY A 2 -20.93 -24.97 -12.99
C GLY A 2 -19.72 -24.25 -13.54
N ASP A 3 -19.95 -23.15 -14.25
CA ASP A 3 -18.89 -22.33 -14.81
C ASP A 3 -18.03 -21.75 -13.69
N PHE A 4 -16.77 -22.19 -13.63
CA PHE A 4 -15.76 -21.61 -12.76
C PHE A 4 -15.36 -20.27 -13.38
N ILE A 5 -15.97 -19.17 -12.92
CA ILE A 5 -15.51 -17.82 -13.28
C ILE A 5 -14.30 -17.52 -12.40
N PRO A 6 -13.06 -17.51 -12.93
CA PRO A 6 -11.91 -17.13 -12.14
C PRO A 6 -12.08 -15.67 -11.70
N PHE A 7 -11.93 -15.40 -10.40
CA PHE A 7 -11.88 -14.04 -9.89
C PHE A 7 -10.62 -13.36 -10.43
N GLN A 8 -10.78 -12.49 -11.43
CA GLN A 8 -9.68 -11.75 -12.03
C GLN A 8 -9.50 -10.41 -11.32
N VAL A 9 -8.31 -10.19 -10.76
CA VAL A 9 -7.92 -8.89 -10.20
C VAL A 9 -7.53 -7.97 -11.35
N GLN A 10 -8.20 -6.82 -11.47
CA GLN A 10 -7.87 -5.79 -12.46
C GLN A 10 -7.08 -4.66 -11.80
N MET A 11 -5.85 -4.42 -12.28
CA MET A 11 -5.08 -3.25 -11.88
C MET A 11 -5.77 -1.98 -12.41
N LYS A 12 -6.07 -1.02 -11.52
CA LYS A 12 -6.69 0.26 -11.91
C LYS A 12 -5.69 1.33 -12.34
N GLY A 13 -4.44 1.27 -11.87
CA GLY A 13 -3.40 2.24 -12.21
C GLY A 13 -2.06 1.88 -11.61
N HIS A 14 -1.02 2.63 -12.00
CA HIS A 14 0.32 2.57 -11.44
C HIS A 14 0.86 3.99 -11.27
N VAL A 15 1.71 4.18 -10.26
CA VAL A 15 2.40 5.44 -9.98
C VAL A 15 3.87 5.12 -9.77
N CYS A 16 4.76 5.93 -10.33
CA CYS A 16 6.19 5.86 -10.06
C CYS A 16 6.57 7.06 -9.19
N GLY A 17 6.98 6.80 -7.95
CA GLY A 17 7.25 7.83 -6.96
C GLY A 17 8.06 7.28 -5.79
N CYS A 18 8.34 8.14 -4.80
CA CYS A 18 9.06 7.75 -3.59
C CYS A 18 8.05 7.37 -2.49
N GLY A 19 8.27 6.27 -1.77
CA GLY A 19 7.38 5.90 -0.67
C GLY A 19 7.35 6.92 0.49
N GLU A 20 8.32 7.83 0.56
CA GLU A 20 8.38 8.93 1.54
C GLU A 20 7.64 10.19 1.09
N ASP A 21 7.18 10.23 -0.17
CA ASP A 21 6.42 11.32 -0.79
C ASP A 21 5.44 10.69 -1.80
N MET A 22 4.25 10.31 -1.32
CA MET A 22 3.18 9.68 -2.11
C MET A 22 2.15 10.72 -2.57
N LYS A 23 2.56 11.97 -2.85
CA LYS A 23 1.65 13.07 -3.22
C LYS A 23 0.75 12.81 -4.43
N GLU A 24 1.12 11.88 -5.31
CA GLU A 24 0.27 11.50 -6.44
C GLU A 24 -0.93 10.63 -6.00
N LEU A 25 -0.91 10.10 -4.77
CA LEU A 25 -1.97 9.32 -4.19
C LEU A 25 -2.91 10.20 -3.35
N PRO A 26 -4.23 10.07 -3.53
CA PRO A 26 -5.21 10.83 -2.76
C PRO A 26 -5.27 10.41 -1.29
N ASP A 27 -5.59 11.36 -0.42
CA ASP A 27 -5.88 11.16 1.00
C ASP A 27 -7.16 10.30 1.18
N ASP A 28 -7.23 9.53 2.26
CA ASP A 28 -8.44 8.79 2.68
C ASP A 28 -9.10 7.99 1.54
N HIS A 29 -8.33 7.31 0.68
CA HIS A 29 -8.84 6.67 -0.54
C HIS A 29 -8.73 5.14 -0.54
N PHE A 30 -7.70 4.60 0.11
CA PHE A 30 -7.40 3.18 0.05
C PHE A 30 -7.89 2.45 1.31
N ASP A 31 -8.49 1.27 1.12
CA ASP A 31 -8.95 0.43 2.23
C ASP A 31 -7.80 -0.35 2.89
N ALA A 32 -6.73 -0.61 2.16
CA ALA A 32 -5.56 -1.36 2.64
C ALA A 32 -4.31 -0.93 1.89
N VAL A 33 -3.18 -0.96 2.59
CA VAL A 33 -1.85 -0.80 2.00
C VAL A 33 -1.06 -2.07 2.30
N ILE A 34 -0.50 -2.67 1.26
CA ILE A 34 0.36 -3.85 1.34
C ILE A 34 1.77 -3.42 0.96
N MET A 35 2.72 -3.71 1.84
CA MET A 35 4.13 -3.45 1.58
C MET A 35 5.01 -4.62 2.02
N THR A 36 6.02 -4.90 1.21
CA THR A 36 6.96 -6.00 1.43
C THR A 36 8.38 -5.46 1.34
N PHE A 37 9.16 -5.58 2.43
CA PHE A 37 10.57 -5.10 2.51
C PHE A 37 10.79 -3.61 2.18
N VAL A 38 9.75 -2.77 2.28
CA VAL A 38 9.86 -1.32 1.97
C VAL A 38 10.53 -0.55 3.12
N LEU A 39 10.13 -0.80 4.37
CA LEU A 39 10.60 0.02 5.49
C LEU A 39 12.08 -0.18 5.84
N CYS A 40 12.69 -1.30 5.45
CA CYS A 40 14.12 -1.55 5.65
C CYS A 40 15.00 -0.88 4.59
N SER A 41 14.42 -0.40 3.48
CA SER A 41 15.13 0.31 2.42
C SER A 41 14.83 1.81 2.37
N ALA A 42 13.83 2.26 3.14
CA ALA A 42 13.49 3.67 3.27
C ALA A 42 14.60 4.45 4.00
N ARG A 43 14.87 5.67 3.55
CA ARG A 43 15.77 6.61 4.24
C ARG A 43 15.11 7.14 5.51
N ASN A 44 13.79 7.30 5.51
CA ASN A 44 12.98 7.73 6.63
C ASN A 44 11.70 6.89 6.72
N GLY A 45 11.79 5.75 7.39
CA GLY A 45 10.65 4.86 7.63
C GLY A 45 9.43 5.54 8.28
N PRO A 46 9.59 6.41 9.31
CA PRO A 46 8.48 7.17 9.87
C PRO A 46 7.70 8.00 8.84
N LYS A 47 8.36 8.67 7.90
CA LYS A 47 7.67 9.41 6.82
C LYS A 47 6.85 8.51 5.92
N VAL A 48 7.37 7.33 5.56
CA VAL A 48 6.61 6.34 4.79
C VAL A 48 5.33 5.94 5.54
N LEU A 49 5.41 5.76 6.86
CA LEU A 49 4.24 5.44 7.68
C LEU A 49 3.24 6.60 7.79
N GLU A 50 3.70 7.85 7.78
CA GLU A 50 2.82 9.02 7.73
C GLU A 50 2.04 9.09 6.42
N GLU A 51 2.72 8.91 5.28
CA GLU A 51 2.06 8.88 3.97
C GLU A 51 1.05 7.74 3.85
N ILE A 52 1.36 6.57 4.40
CA ILE A 52 0.43 5.44 4.43
C ILE A 52 -0.81 5.75 5.25
N LYS A 53 -0.63 6.39 6.41
CA LYS A 53 -1.77 6.82 7.23
C LYS A 53 -2.62 7.87 6.50
N ARG A 54 -1.99 8.75 5.71
CA ARG A 54 -2.70 9.77 4.92
C ARG A 54 -3.58 9.14 3.83
N VAL A 55 -3.06 8.18 3.08
CA VAL A 55 -3.79 7.58 1.95
C VAL A 55 -4.84 6.53 2.38
N LEU A 56 -4.68 5.95 3.58
CA LEU A 56 -5.65 5.01 4.15
C LEU A 56 -6.91 5.74 4.64
N VAL A 57 -8.07 5.20 4.32
CA VAL A 57 -9.33 5.61 4.96
C VAL A 57 -9.25 5.36 6.47
N LYS A 58 -9.73 6.30 7.30
CA LYS A 58 -9.79 6.16 8.77
C LYS A 58 -10.36 4.79 9.22
N VAL A 59 -9.68 4.13 10.17
CA VAL A 59 -10.02 2.83 10.82
C VAL A 59 -9.70 1.56 10.00
N ARG A 60 -8.64 1.58 9.18
CA ARG A 60 -8.28 0.46 8.30
C ARG A 60 -6.89 -0.15 8.61
N ALA A 61 -6.65 -1.33 8.04
CA ALA A 61 -5.49 -2.15 8.34
C ALA A 61 -4.28 -1.84 7.44
N LEU A 62 -3.11 -1.72 8.07
CA LEU A 62 -1.81 -1.73 7.42
C LEU A 62 -1.15 -3.09 7.68
N THR A 63 -0.77 -3.79 6.61
CA THR A 63 0.00 -5.03 6.72
C THR A 63 1.41 -4.80 6.19
N CYS A 64 2.39 -4.91 7.07
CA CYS A 64 3.80 -4.79 6.73
C CYS A 64 4.49 -6.14 6.89
N ILE A 65 5.05 -6.66 5.80
CA ILE A 65 5.87 -7.88 5.84
C ILE A 65 7.33 -7.44 5.81
N LYS A 66 8.03 -7.71 6.92
CA LYS A 66 9.48 -7.56 7.05
C LYS A 66 10.12 -8.94 7.22
N SER A 67 11.39 -9.07 6.83
CA SER A 67 12.19 -10.21 7.28
C SER A 67 12.28 -10.17 8.81
N LEU A 68 11.98 -11.29 9.46
CA LEU A 68 12.49 -11.58 10.79
C LEU A 68 13.93 -12.04 10.57
N GLU A 69 14.89 -11.15 10.82
CA GLU A 69 16.24 -11.57 11.17
C GLU A 69 16.36 -11.55 12.70
#